data_AF-A0A327NQR7-F1
#
_entry.id   AF-A0A327NQR7-F1
#
_cell.length_a   1.000
_cell.length_b   1.000
_cell.length_c   1.000
_cell.angle_alpha   90.00
_cell.angle_beta   90.00
_cell.angle_gamma   90.00
#
_symmetry.space_group_name_H-M   'P 1'
#
loop_
_entity.id
_entity.type
_entity.pdbx_description
1 polymer ?
#
loop_
_entity_poly.entity_id
_entity_poly.type
_entity_poly.pdbx_seq_one_letter_code
_entity_poly.pdbx_strand_id
1 'polypeptide(L)'
;MQTNNQDILMMLAYPAFLAGYRTVDEALNDHLFSNYLHTFIEQDVMPTGGAQEAMESDDLRNQWISQFATLTIHPLANLCFDGASKLPALILPTLRDLLAQKRDIQRMAFLLAAYGHYLSAGTDDKGVSYELNDTHLHHHDWAKVNSDDVVALLEISSMAAARLNTYSHFVAMYKSYRTQIARYGVVFLLKQMAYNRLAVH
;
A
#
# COMPACT_ATOMS: atom_id res chain seq x y z
N MET A 1 13.50 -7.01 10.99
CA MET A 1 13.49 -7.73 9.70
C MET A 1 13.76 -6.66 8.65
N GLN A 2 14.90 -6.73 7.93
CA GLN A 2 15.25 -5.70 6.95
C GLN A 2 14.23 -5.71 5.81
N THR A 3 13.50 -4.61 5.64
CA THR A 3 12.66 -4.38 4.46
C THR A 3 13.58 -4.24 3.26
N ASN A 4 13.50 -5.16 2.29
CA ASN A 4 14.31 -5.11 1.07
C ASN A 4 13.80 -3.99 0.16
N ASN A 5 14.62 -3.54 -0.79
CA ASN A 5 14.31 -2.32 -1.50
C ASN A 5 13.19 -2.44 -2.54
N GLN A 6 12.97 -3.66 -3.05
CA GLN A 6 11.76 -3.97 -3.81
C GLN A 6 10.49 -3.94 -2.95
N ASP A 7 10.60 -4.13 -1.64
CA ASP A 7 9.46 -4.20 -0.74
C ASP A 7 8.82 -2.82 -0.55
N ILE A 8 9.62 -1.75 -0.55
CA ILE A 8 9.08 -0.40 -0.41
C ILE A 8 8.23 0.01 -1.62
N LEU A 9 8.59 -0.45 -2.82
CA LEU A 9 7.82 -0.16 -4.03
C LEU A 9 6.45 -0.82 -4.07
N MET A 10 6.19 -1.84 -3.25
CA MET A 10 4.85 -2.40 -3.11
C MET A 10 3.85 -1.39 -2.55
N MET A 11 4.31 -0.34 -1.85
CA MET A 11 3.46 0.79 -1.49
C MET A 11 2.88 1.47 -2.73
N LEU A 12 3.63 1.57 -3.83
CA LEU A 12 3.17 2.17 -5.08
C LEU A 12 2.34 1.23 -5.95
N ALA A 13 2.55 -0.09 -5.86
CA ALA A 13 2.01 -1.09 -6.79
C ALA A 13 0.53 -0.88 -7.13
N TYR A 14 -0.38 -1.23 -6.21
CA TYR A 14 -1.83 -1.14 -6.46
C TYR A 14 -2.33 0.30 -6.60
N PRO A 15 -1.93 1.25 -5.72
CA PRO A 15 -2.39 2.63 -5.84
C PRO A 15 -2.02 3.27 -7.18
N ALA A 16 -0.77 3.15 -7.65
CA ALA A 16 -0.35 3.79 -8.88
C ALA A 16 -0.93 3.07 -10.12
N PHE A 17 -1.04 1.74 -10.05
CA PHE A 17 -1.68 0.97 -11.12
C PHE A 17 -3.14 1.38 -11.31
N LEU A 18 -3.89 1.51 -10.21
CA LEU A 18 -5.29 1.96 -10.21
C LEU A 18 -5.43 3.42 -10.67
N ALA A 19 -4.47 4.29 -10.38
CA ALA A 19 -4.45 5.65 -10.92
C ALA A 19 -4.19 5.70 -12.45
N GLY A 20 -3.90 4.56 -13.07
CA GLY A 20 -3.68 4.44 -14.50
C GLY A 20 -2.23 4.69 -14.93
N TYR A 21 -1.26 4.58 -14.03
CA TYR A 21 0.16 4.48 -14.37
C TYR A 21 0.51 3.03 -14.72
N ARG A 22 1.60 2.81 -15.45
CA ARG A 22 2.02 1.48 -15.91
C ARG A 22 3.43 1.13 -15.51
N THR A 23 4.29 2.10 -15.29
CA THR A 23 5.67 1.88 -14.84
C THR A 23 5.97 2.62 -13.53
N VAL A 24 6.99 2.16 -12.82
CA VAL A 24 7.40 2.73 -11.53
C VAL A 24 7.86 4.18 -11.67
N ASP A 25 8.56 4.55 -12.75
CA ASP A 25 8.99 5.92 -13.01
C ASP A 25 7.84 6.87 -13.28
N GLU A 26 6.83 6.44 -14.04
CA GLU A 26 5.62 7.23 -14.28
C GLU A 26 4.94 7.59 -12.96
N ALA A 27 4.83 6.60 -12.06
CA ALA A 27 4.28 6.80 -10.73
C ALA A 27 5.17 7.73 -9.88
N LEU A 28 6.49 7.54 -9.89
CA LEU A 28 7.41 8.34 -9.08
C LEU A 28 7.56 9.79 -9.59
N ASN A 29 7.34 10.03 -10.87
CA ASN A 29 7.31 11.39 -11.43
C ASN A 29 6.05 12.17 -11.00
N ASP A 30 5.01 11.49 -10.51
CA ASP A 30 3.88 12.14 -9.88
C ASP A 30 4.18 12.50 -8.42
N HIS A 31 4.00 13.79 -8.09
CA HIS A 31 4.34 14.32 -6.77
C HIS A 31 3.50 13.71 -5.63
N LEU A 32 2.28 13.24 -5.91
CA LEU A 32 1.43 12.62 -4.89
C LEU A 32 2.02 11.28 -4.48
N PHE A 33 2.37 10.44 -5.47
CA PHE A 33 2.90 9.10 -5.24
C PHE A 33 4.31 9.12 -4.66
N SER A 34 5.19 9.98 -5.17
CA SER A 34 6.52 10.15 -4.58
C SER A 34 6.45 10.63 -3.14
N ASN A 35 5.59 11.61 -2.83
CA ASN A 35 5.39 12.06 -1.44
C ASN A 35 4.80 10.96 -0.55
N TYR A 36 3.83 10.20 -1.04
CA TYR A 36 3.25 9.08 -0.31
C TYR A 36 4.31 8.03 0.06
N LEU A 37 5.16 7.64 -0.89
CA LEU A 37 6.27 6.72 -0.66
C LEU A 37 7.31 7.28 0.31
N HIS A 38 7.71 8.53 0.10
CA HIS A 38 8.71 9.19 0.95
C HIS A 38 8.22 9.30 2.40
N THR A 39 6.94 9.63 2.58
CA THR A 39 6.31 9.70 3.91
C THR A 39 6.29 8.33 4.58
N PHE A 40 6.00 7.26 3.84
CA PHE A 40 6.08 5.90 4.37
C PHE A 40 7.50 5.56 4.86
N ILE A 41 8.52 5.87 4.06
CA ILE A 41 9.92 5.62 4.43
C ILE A 41 10.28 6.38 5.72
N GLU A 42 10.04 7.68 5.74
CA GLU A 42 10.46 8.56 6.85
C GLU A 42 9.69 8.29 8.13
N GLN A 43 8.38 8.01 8.02
CA GLN A 43 7.53 7.89 9.19
C GLN A 43 7.35 6.44 9.64
N ASP A 44 7.31 5.46 8.75
CA ASP A 44 6.96 4.09 9.17
C ASP A 44 8.17 3.16 9.19
N VAL A 45 9.13 3.36 8.30
CA VAL A 45 10.31 2.47 8.18
C VAL A 45 11.46 2.98 9.04
N MET A 46 11.93 4.22 8.84
CA MET A 46 13.11 4.76 9.52
C MET A 46 13.04 4.69 11.07
N PRO A 47 11.91 5.02 11.73
CA PRO A 47 11.83 4.97 13.20
C PRO A 47 11.84 3.56 13.78
N THR A 48 11.70 2.53 12.95
CA THR A 48 11.76 1.12 13.37
C THR A 48 13.16 0.51 13.24
N GLY A 49 14.09 1.20 12.55
CA GLY A 49 15.51 0.88 12.59
C GLY A 49 16.09 1.26 13.95
N GLY A 50 16.90 0.39 14.55
CA GLY A 50 17.43 0.63 15.90
C GLY A 50 18.27 1.91 16.00
N ALA A 51 18.58 2.35 17.23
CA ALA A 51 19.40 3.54 17.48
C ALA A 51 20.80 3.51 16.81
N GLN A 52 21.29 2.32 16.43
CA GLN A 52 22.53 2.12 15.69
C GLN A 52 22.42 2.52 14.20
N GLU A 53 21.22 2.43 13.60
CA GLU A 53 20.94 2.71 12.18
C GLU A 53 20.53 4.18 11.93
N ALA A 54 20.13 4.89 12.99
CA ALA A 54 19.83 6.33 12.93
C ALA A 54 21.05 7.21 12.53
N MET A 55 22.27 6.68 12.67
CA MET A 55 23.53 7.37 12.39
C MET A 55 23.88 7.40 10.87
N GLU A 56 23.11 6.71 10.01
CA GLU A 56 23.27 6.65 8.54
C GLU A 56 22.00 7.12 7.77
N SER A 57 21.19 8.02 8.35
CA SER A 57 19.88 8.41 7.78
C SER A 57 19.94 9.01 6.37
N ASP A 58 21.00 9.74 6.01
CA ASP A 58 21.18 10.27 4.66
C ASP A 58 21.70 9.21 3.67
N ASP A 59 22.54 8.27 4.11
CA ASP A 59 23.05 7.19 3.26
C ASP A 59 21.95 6.19 2.91
N LEU A 60 21.04 5.89 3.85
CA LEU A 60 19.86 5.07 3.57
C LEU A 60 18.95 5.75 2.54
N ARG A 61 18.59 7.03 2.74
CA ARG A 61 17.78 7.79 1.78
C ARG A 61 18.41 7.81 0.39
N ASN A 62 19.71 8.02 0.29
CA ASN A 62 20.44 8.02 -0.97
C ASN A 62 20.46 6.65 -1.66
N GLN A 63 20.55 5.55 -0.89
CA GLN A 63 20.44 4.19 -1.42
C GLN A 63 19.05 3.93 -2.02
N TRP A 64 17.98 4.41 -1.38
CA TRP A 64 16.62 4.30 -1.91
C TRP A 64 16.45 5.06 -3.23
N ILE A 65 16.87 6.33 -3.27
CA ILE A 65 16.81 7.16 -4.47
C ILE A 65 17.61 6.54 -5.61
N SER A 66 18.83 6.07 -5.32
CA SER A 66 19.71 5.42 -6.29
C SER A 66 19.07 4.16 -6.88
N GLN A 67 18.38 3.35 -6.07
CA GLN A 67 17.70 2.16 -6.58
C GLN A 67 16.39 2.45 -7.30
N PHE A 68 15.63 3.47 -6.91
CA PHE A 68 14.47 3.89 -7.71
C PHE A 68 14.90 4.35 -9.10
N ALA A 69 16.07 5.00 -9.20
CA ALA A 69 16.64 5.38 -10.48
C ALA A 69 17.02 4.17 -11.36
N THR A 70 17.27 2.97 -10.80
CA THR A 70 17.54 1.76 -11.60
C THR A 70 16.28 1.03 -12.08
N LEU A 71 15.10 1.42 -11.57
CA LEU A 71 13.82 0.78 -11.87
C LEU A 71 12.94 1.63 -12.81
N THR A 72 13.58 2.49 -13.60
CA THR A 72 12.93 3.53 -14.40
C THR A 72 11.97 3.04 -15.48
N ILE A 73 11.89 1.74 -15.75
CA ILE A 73 10.95 1.16 -16.72
C ILE A 73 10.27 -0.09 -16.19
N HIS A 74 10.33 -0.32 -14.86
CA HIS A 74 9.79 -1.53 -14.27
C HIS A 74 8.25 -1.48 -14.29
N PRO A 75 7.54 -2.47 -14.87
CA PRO A 75 6.09 -2.46 -14.93
C PRO A 75 5.44 -2.61 -13.55
N LEU A 76 4.48 -1.74 -13.22
CA LEU A 76 3.68 -1.84 -12.00
C LEU A 76 2.86 -3.14 -11.95
N ALA A 77 2.48 -3.68 -13.10
CA ALA A 77 1.81 -4.98 -13.20
C ALA A 77 2.65 -6.11 -12.57
N ASN A 78 3.98 -6.07 -12.72
CA ASN A 78 4.88 -7.07 -12.12
C ASN A 78 4.95 -6.94 -10.60
N LEU A 79 4.83 -5.72 -10.08
CA LEU A 79 4.71 -5.50 -8.64
C LEU A 79 3.37 -6.02 -8.12
N CYS A 80 2.27 -5.81 -8.87
CA CYS A 80 0.93 -6.25 -8.50
C CYS A 80 0.72 -7.77 -8.54
N PHE A 81 1.48 -8.48 -9.38
CA PHE A 81 1.44 -9.94 -9.52
C PHE A 81 1.55 -10.66 -8.18
N ASP A 82 0.76 -11.70 -7.91
CA ASP A 82 0.81 -12.51 -6.67
C ASP A 82 0.82 -11.67 -5.38
N GLY A 83 -0.13 -10.73 -5.29
CA GLY A 83 -0.28 -9.87 -4.12
C GLY A 83 -0.53 -10.64 -2.83
N ALA A 84 -1.35 -11.68 -2.87
CA ALA A 84 -1.73 -12.44 -1.69
C ALA A 84 -0.54 -13.14 -1.04
N SER A 85 0.51 -13.49 -1.77
CA SER A 85 1.73 -14.10 -1.21
C SER A 85 2.73 -13.06 -0.72
N LYS A 86 2.93 -11.96 -1.46
CA LYS A 86 3.97 -10.96 -1.17
C LYS A 86 3.53 -9.90 -0.15
N LEU A 87 2.34 -9.34 -0.34
CA LEU A 87 1.88 -8.17 0.40
C LEU A 87 1.83 -8.42 1.91
N PRO A 88 1.36 -9.58 2.42
CA PRO A 88 1.31 -9.83 3.86
C PRO A 88 2.66 -9.83 4.55
N ALA A 89 3.63 -10.56 3.99
CA ALA A 89 4.97 -10.66 4.57
C ALA A 89 5.65 -9.29 4.68
N LEU A 90 5.30 -8.41 3.75
CA LEU A 90 5.86 -7.07 3.61
C LEU A 90 5.23 -6.06 4.57
N ILE A 91 3.90 -5.96 4.58
CA ILE A 91 3.20 -4.89 5.29
C ILE A 91 2.85 -5.23 6.73
N LEU A 92 2.63 -6.52 7.05
CA LEU A 92 2.14 -6.90 8.37
C LEU A 92 3.11 -6.62 9.51
N PRO A 93 4.43 -6.82 9.38
CA PRO A 93 5.36 -6.46 10.44
C PRO A 93 5.24 -4.99 10.82
N THR A 94 5.39 -4.08 9.84
CA THR A 94 5.30 -2.63 10.07
C THR A 94 3.92 -2.21 10.54
N LEU A 95 2.84 -2.72 9.94
CA LEU A 95 1.48 -2.38 10.37
C LEU A 95 1.20 -2.81 11.82
N ARG A 96 1.68 -4.00 12.24
CA ARG A 96 1.55 -4.45 13.63
C ARG A 96 2.29 -3.54 14.59
N ASP A 97 3.50 -3.11 14.23
CA ASP A 97 4.29 -2.20 15.06
C ASP A 97 3.60 -0.83 15.19
N LEU A 98 3.08 -0.29 14.08
CA LEU A 98 2.31 0.95 14.09
C LEU A 98 1.06 0.84 14.97
N LEU A 99 0.32 -0.26 14.86
CA LEU A 99 -0.88 -0.53 15.66
C LEU A 99 -0.55 -0.67 17.16
N ALA A 100 0.50 -1.41 17.50
CA ALA A 100 0.95 -1.61 18.89
C ALA A 100 1.39 -0.30 19.54
N GLN A 101 2.06 0.56 18.77
CA GLN A 101 2.56 1.86 19.22
C GLN A 101 1.54 3.00 19.07
N LYS A 102 0.32 2.69 18.59
CA LYS A 102 -0.74 3.69 18.29
C LYS A 102 -0.26 4.83 17.39
N ARG A 103 0.61 4.51 16.43
CA ARG A 103 1.14 5.45 15.45
C ARG A 103 0.18 5.60 14.28
N ASP A 104 0.49 6.54 13.39
CA ASP A 104 -0.30 6.79 12.20
C ASP A 104 -0.29 5.56 11.26
N ILE A 105 -1.47 5.04 10.95
CA ILE A 105 -1.71 3.88 10.10
C ILE A 105 -2.30 4.24 8.73
N GLN A 106 -2.47 5.54 8.43
CA GLN A 106 -3.15 6.00 7.22
C GLN A 106 -2.51 5.44 5.94
N ARG A 107 -1.18 5.38 5.87
CA ARG A 107 -0.46 4.86 4.69
C ARG A 107 -0.72 3.37 4.45
N MET A 108 -0.66 2.58 5.52
CA MET A 108 -0.95 1.14 5.46
C MET A 108 -2.41 0.84 5.14
N ALA A 109 -3.33 1.58 5.76
CA ALA A 109 -4.75 1.45 5.48
C ALA A 109 -5.06 1.81 4.02
N PHE A 110 -4.40 2.84 3.48
CA PHE A 110 -4.55 3.25 2.08
C PHE A 110 -4.07 2.16 1.11
N LEU A 111 -2.86 1.63 1.31
CA LEU A 111 -2.34 0.52 0.48
C LEU A 111 -3.29 -0.69 0.49
N LEU A 112 -3.73 -1.13 1.67
CA LEU A 112 -4.62 -2.28 1.78
C LEU A 112 -6.00 -2.00 1.17
N ALA A 113 -6.51 -0.77 1.29
CA ALA A 113 -7.75 -0.39 0.64
C ALA A 113 -7.62 -0.39 -0.89
N ALA A 114 -6.49 0.09 -1.42
CA ALA A 114 -6.18 0.04 -2.84
C ALA A 114 -6.01 -1.40 -3.36
N TYR A 115 -5.29 -2.27 -2.63
CA TYR A 115 -5.21 -3.69 -2.96
C TYR A 115 -6.59 -4.35 -2.98
N GLY A 116 -7.42 -4.06 -1.95
CA GLY A 116 -8.77 -4.59 -1.90
C GLY A 116 -9.66 -4.10 -3.04
N HIS A 117 -9.52 -2.83 -3.44
CA HIS A 117 -10.22 -2.30 -4.59
C HIS A 117 -9.73 -2.95 -5.89
N TYR A 118 -8.41 -3.06 -6.07
CA TYR A 118 -7.76 -3.71 -7.20
C TYR A 118 -8.32 -5.11 -7.46
N LEU A 119 -8.44 -5.93 -6.41
CA LEU A 119 -8.99 -7.28 -6.51
C LEU A 119 -10.48 -7.34 -6.87
N SER A 120 -11.28 -6.33 -6.50
CA SER A 120 -12.74 -6.35 -6.69
C SER A 120 -13.24 -5.58 -7.93
N ALA A 121 -12.49 -4.58 -8.41
CA ALA A 121 -13.00 -3.62 -9.39
C ALA A 121 -12.86 -4.07 -10.85
N GLY A 122 -11.76 -4.74 -11.20
CA GLY A 122 -11.45 -5.19 -12.58
C GLY A 122 -11.23 -4.06 -13.60
N THR A 123 -11.29 -2.80 -13.19
CA THR A 123 -11.05 -1.60 -13.99
C THR A 123 -10.29 -0.57 -13.14
N ASP A 124 -9.39 0.17 -13.78
CA ASP A 124 -8.68 1.26 -13.11
C ASP A 124 -9.51 2.55 -13.07
N ASP A 125 -9.00 3.61 -12.42
CA ASP A 125 -9.69 4.89 -12.29
C ASP A 125 -9.92 5.61 -13.64
N LYS A 126 -9.25 5.16 -14.71
CA LYS A 126 -9.44 5.64 -16.09
C LYS A 126 -10.44 4.78 -16.87
N GLY A 127 -11.03 3.75 -16.25
CA GLY A 127 -11.97 2.81 -16.86
C GLY A 127 -11.30 1.75 -17.74
N VAL A 128 -9.98 1.58 -17.64
CA VAL A 128 -9.26 0.56 -18.41
C VAL A 128 -9.34 -0.76 -17.64
N SER A 129 -9.92 -1.77 -18.28
CA SER A 129 -9.97 -3.13 -17.74
C SER A 129 -8.58 -3.75 -17.62
N TYR A 130 -8.39 -4.57 -16.59
CA TYR A 130 -7.17 -5.33 -16.37
C TYR A 130 -7.49 -6.73 -15.87
N GLU A 131 -6.55 -7.64 -16.05
CA GLU A 131 -6.64 -9.00 -15.52
C GLU A 131 -5.93 -9.09 -14.17
N LEU A 132 -6.56 -9.81 -13.24
CA LEU A 132 -5.94 -10.15 -11.98
C LEU A 132 -4.99 -11.32 -12.17
N ASN A 133 -3.80 -11.20 -11.59
CA ASN A 133 -2.80 -12.24 -11.66
C ASN A 133 -2.33 -12.56 -10.24
N ASP A 134 -3.14 -13.36 -9.54
CA ASP A 134 -2.87 -13.80 -8.18
C ASP A 134 -3.19 -15.30 -8.05
N THR A 135 -2.13 -16.09 -8.07
CA THR A 135 -2.19 -17.56 -8.00
C THR A 135 -2.37 -18.08 -6.56
N HIS A 136 -2.24 -17.19 -5.57
CA HIS A 136 -2.27 -17.54 -4.15
C HIS A 136 -3.61 -17.22 -3.47
N LEU A 137 -4.55 -16.60 -4.18
CA LEU A 137 -5.95 -16.51 -3.74
C LEU A 137 -6.67 -17.83 -3.97
N HIS A 138 -7.06 -18.49 -2.89
CA HIS A 138 -7.84 -19.72 -2.95
C HIS A 138 -9.31 -19.45 -3.28
N HIS A 139 -10.06 -20.49 -3.64
CA HIS A 139 -11.48 -20.35 -4.01
C HIS A 139 -12.33 -19.66 -2.93
N HIS A 140 -12.08 -19.94 -1.64
CA HIS A 140 -12.79 -19.28 -0.54
C HIS A 140 -12.35 -17.83 -0.30
N ASP A 141 -11.17 -17.44 -0.76
CA ASP A 141 -10.71 -16.04 -0.68
C ASP A 141 -11.48 -15.17 -1.68
N TRP A 142 -11.81 -15.70 -2.86
CA TRP A 142 -12.64 -15.01 -3.84
C TRP A 142 -14.05 -14.69 -3.31
N ALA A 143 -14.61 -15.55 -2.46
CA ALA A 143 -15.88 -15.26 -1.80
C ALA A 143 -15.78 -14.02 -0.88
N LYS A 144 -14.62 -13.80 -0.25
CA LYS A 144 -14.35 -12.63 0.60
C LYS A 144 -14.02 -11.39 -0.23
N VAL A 145 -13.30 -11.55 -1.33
CA VAL A 145 -13.00 -10.46 -2.27
C VAL A 145 -14.28 -9.89 -2.89
N ASN A 146 -15.22 -10.76 -3.25
CA ASN A 146 -16.49 -10.42 -3.90
C ASN A 146 -17.63 -10.18 -2.89
N SER A 147 -17.32 -10.09 -1.59
CA SER A 147 -18.31 -9.83 -0.53
C SER A 147 -18.76 -8.36 -0.55
N ASP A 148 -20.05 -8.12 -0.28
CA ASP A 148 -20.57 -6.77 -0.02
C ASP A 148 -19.96 -6.14 1.24
N ASP A 149 -19.52 -6.96 2.20
CA ASP A 149 -18.70 -6.49 3.31
C ASP A 149 -17.24 -6.40 2.88
N VAL A 150 -16.80 -5.18 2.57
CA VAL A 150 -15.42 -4.88 2.18
C VAL A 150 -14.38 -5.34 3.22
N VAL A 151 -14.76 -5.48 4.50
CA VAL A 151 -13.85 -5.97 5.56
C VAL A 151 -13.53 -7.44 5.45
N ALA A 152 -14.40 -8.24 4.80
CA ALA A 152 -14.14 -9.66 4.58
C ALA A 152 -12.79 -9.91 3.89
N LEU A 153 -12.33 -8.97 3.05
CA LEU A 153 -11.03 -9.03 2.41
C LEU A 153 -9.85 -9.07 3.39
N LEU A 154 -9.97 -8.45 4.57
CA LEU A 154 -8.94 -8.51 5.61
C LEU A 154 -8.81 -9.92 6.23
N GLU A 155 -9.74 -10.82 5.91
CA GLU A 155 -9.77 -12.20 6.38
C GLU A 155 -9.42 -13.22 5.30
N ILE A 156 -8.97 -12.81 4.11
CA ILE A 156 -8.41 -13.77 3.14
C ILE A 156 -7.29 -14.58 3.81
N SER A 157 -7.04 -15.80 3.32
CA SER A 157 -6.11 -16.78 3.92
C SER A 157 -4.79 -16.16 4.35
N SER A 158 -4.22 -15.33 3.47
CA SER A 158 -2.91 -14.73 3.68
C SER A 158 -2.90 -13.56 4.67
N MET A 159 -4.07 -13.01 5.01
CA MET A 159 -4.24 -11.89 5.95
C MET A 159 -4.90 -12.29 7.28
N ALA A 160 -5.64 -13.40 7.31
CA ALA A 160 -6.44 -13.82 8.46
C ALA A 160 -5.64 -13.89 9.77
N ALA A 161 -4.40 -14.37 9.71
CA ALA A 161 -3.52 -14.47 10.88
C ALA A 161 -3.17 -13.11 11.52
N ALA A 162 -3.32 -12.00 10.79
CA ALA A 162 -3.11 -10.66 11.31
C ALA A 162 -4.28 -10.14 12.16
N ARG A 163 -5.47 -10.73 12.02
CA ARG A 163 -6.69 -10.35 12.75
C ARG A 163 -6.94 -8.84 12.71
N LEU A 164 -6.71 -8.21 11.55
CA LEU A 164 -6.85 -6.76 11.37
C LEU A 164 -8.28 -6.28 11.65
N ASN A 165 -9.27 -7.15 11.45
CA ASN A 165 -10.67 -6.94 11.81
C ASN A 165 -10.90 -6.64 13.31
N THR A 166 -9.96 -6.97 14.20
CA THR A 166 -10.06 -6.69 15.64
C THR A 166 -9.68 -5.26 16.03
N TYR A 167 -9.03 -4.51 15.12
CA TYR A 167 -8.60 -3.13 15.37
C TYR A 167 -9.66 -2.15 14.85
N SER A 168 -10.59 -1.74 15.71
CA SER A 168 -11.75 -0.91 15.33
C SER A 168 -11.38 0.37 14.57
N HIS A 169 -10.33 1.07 15.00
CA HIS A 169 -9.85 2.28 14.33
C HIS A 169 -9.33 1.99 12.92
N PHE A 170 -8.54 0.93 12.75
CA PHE A 170 -8.04 0.49 11.45
C PHE A 170 -9.21 0.08 10.53
N VAL A 171 -10.16 -0.70 11.03
CA VAL A 171 -11.33 -1.14 10.27
C VAL A 171 -12.17 0.04 9.78
N ALA A 172 -12.43 1.02 10.66
CA ALA A 172 -13.18 2.22 10.28
C ALA A 172 -12.48 3.01 9.16
N MET A 173 -11.15 3.19 9.28
CA MET A 173 -10.34 3.86 8.27
C MET A 173 -10.32 3.10 6.95
N TYR A 174 -10.07 1.79 7.00
CA TYR A 174 -10.08 0.90 5.83
C TYR A 174 -11.41 0.94 5.08
N LYS A 175 -12.54 0.84 5.79
CA LYS A 175 -13.88 0.97 5.19
C LYS A 175 -14.06 2.31 4.50
N SER A 176 -13.71 3.40 5.18
CA SER A 176 -13.78 4.76 4.62
C SER A 176 -12.96 4.86 3.33
N TYR A 177 -11.74 4.32 3.33
CA TYR A 177 -10.87 4.35 2.16
C TYR A 177 -11.39 3.49 1.00
N ARG A 178 -11.89 2.28 1.27
CA ARG A 178 -12.55 1.45 0.24
C ARG A 178 -13.72 2.18 -0.41
N THR A 179 -14.56 2.85 0.38
CA THR A 179 -15.69 3.64 -0.15
C THR A 179 -15.22 4.84 -0.97
N GLN A 180 -14.20 5.57 -0.50
CA GLN A 180 -13.69 6.75 -1.20
C GLN A 180 -12.99 6.39 -2.50
N ILE A 181 -12.18 5.34 -2.52
CA ILE A 181 -11.53 4.84 -3.73
C ILE A 181 -12.60 4.42 -4.75
N ALA A 182 -13.58 3.60 -4.33
CA ALA A 182 -14.64 3.16 -5.23
C ALA A 182 -15.49 4.29 -5.83
N ARG A 183 -15.58 5.44 -5.15
CA ARG A 183 -16.42 6.57 -5.58
C ARG A 183 -15.66 7.66 -6.32
N TYR A 184 -14.39 7.89 -5.96
CA TYR A 184 -13.63 9.06 -6.38
C TYR A 184 -12.22 8.73 -6.93
N GLY A 185 -11.84 7.45 -6.92
CA GLY A 185 -10.52 6.99 -7.31
C GLY A 185 -9.45 7.17 -6.23
N VAL A 186 -8.30 6.55 -6.43
CA VAL A 186 -7.17 6.55 -5.48
C VAL A 186 -6.50 7.91 -5.38
N VAL A 187 -6.44 8.66 -6.49
CA VAL A 187 -5.82 10.00 -6.53
C VAL A 187 -6.56 11.00 -5.65
N PHE A 188 -7.90 10.93 -5.61
CA PHE A 188 -8.70 11.77 -4.71
C PHE A 188 -8.29 11.59 -3.25
N LEU A 189 -8.19 10.32 -2.83
CA LEU A 189 -7.83 9.99 -1.46
C LEU A 189 -6.38 10.38 -1.13
N LEU A 190 -5.45 10.19 -2.08
CA LEU A 190 -4.06 10.62 -1.90
C LEU A 190 -3.95 12.14 -1.70
N LYS A 191 -4.72 12.93 -2.46
CA LYS A 191 -4.80 14.40 -2.28
C LYS A 191 -5.33 14.77 -0.90
N GLN A 192 -6.36 14.08 -0.41
CA GLN A 192 -6.91 14.32 0.92
C GLN A 192 -5.90 14.00 2.02
N MET A 193 -5.18 12.88 1.91
CA MET A 193 -4.12 12.51 2.85
C MET A 193 -2.99 13.55 2.85
N ALA A 194 -2.58 14.03 1.68
CA ALA A 194 -1.58 15.09 1.55
C ALA A 194 -2.05 16.42 2.18
N TYR A 195 -3.32 16.80 1.97
CA TYR A 195 -3.89 18.03 2.54
C TYR A 195 -3.99 17.98 4.07
N ASN A 196 -4.49 16.86 4.62
CA ASN A 196 -4.62 16.68 6.06
C ASN A 196 -3.27 16.77 6.79
N ARG A 197 -2.17 16.39 6.13
CA ARG A 197 -0.82 16.56 6.67
C ARG A 197 -0.42 18.03 6.79
N LEU A 198 -0.78 18.86 5.80
CA LEU A 198 -0.47 20.29 5.82
C LEU A 198 -1.28 21.05 6.87
N ALA A 199 -2.46 20.55 7.26
CA ALA A 199 -3.35 21.19 8.23
C ALA A 199 -2.99 20.90 9.71
N VAL A 200 -2.06 19.97 9.97
CA VAL A 200 -1.66 19.54 11.33
C VAL A 200 -0.34 20.21 11.78
N HIS A 201 0.24 21.07 10.94
CA HIS A 201 1.39 21.93 11.25
C HIS A 201 0.98 23.40 11.30
#